data_AF-A0A659SDS0-F1
#
_entry.id   AF-A0A659SDS0-F1
#
_cell.length_a   1.000
_cell.length_b   1.000
_cell.length_c   1.000
_cell.angle_alpha   90.00
_cell.angle_beta   90.00
_cell.angle_gamma   90.00
#
_symmetry.space_group_name_H-M   'P 1'
#
loop_
_entity.id
_entity.type
_entity.pdbx_description
1 polymer ?
#
loop_
_entity_poly.entity_id
_entity_poly.type
_entity_poly.pdbx_seq_one_letter_code
_entity_poly.pdbx_strand_id
1 'polypeptide(L)'
;IKAMQWQMDFRKLKKGDEFSVLMSREMLDGKREQSQLLGVRMRSDGKDYYAIRAADGKFYDRNGVGLAKGFLRFPTAKQFRISSNFNPRRLNPVTGRVAPHRGVDFAMPQGTAVRSVGE
;
A
#
# COMPACT_ATOMS: atom_id res chain seq x y z
N ILE A 1 -15.08 -6.15 -2.20
CA ILE A 1 -14.14 -6.38 -1.08
C ILE A 1 -13.04 -5.32 -1.15
N LYS A 2 -13.07 -4.32 -0.25
CA LYS A 2 -12.12 -3.19 -0.28
C LYS A 2 -10.65 -3.64 -0.13
N ALA A 3 -10.42 -4.79 0.50
CA ALA A 3 -9.08 -5.34 0.75
C ALA A 3 -8.25 -5.65 -0.53
N MET A 4 -8.89 -5.99 -1.66
CA MET A 4 -8.17 -6.36 -2.90
C MET A 4 -8.12 -5.25 -3.95
N GLN A 5 -8.67 -4.06 -3.66
CA GLN A 5 -8.81 -2.98 -4.66
C GLN A 5 -7.47 -2.52 -5.26
N TRP A 6 -6.37 -2.75 -4.55
CA TRP A 6 -5.01 -2.37 -4.97
C TRP A 6 -4.26 -3.48 -5.71
N GLN A 7 -4.74 -4.74 -5.64
CA GLN A 7 -4.15 -5.87 -6.36
C GLN A 7 -4.82 -6.13 -7.70
N MET A 8 -6.10 -5.79 -7.84
CA MET A 8 -6.90 -6.15 -9.01
C MET A 8 -7.98 -5.11 -9.28
N ASP A 9 -8.16 -4.79 -10.56
CA ASP A 9 -9.30 -4.01 -11.03
C ASP A 9 -10.49 -4.96 -11.25
N PHE A 10 -11.48 -4.88 -10.35
CA PHE A 10 -12.69 -5.71 -10.42
C PHE A 10 -13.49 -5.53 -11.72
N ARG A 11 -13.29 -4.42 -12.47
CA ARG A 11 -13.93 -4.20 -13.77
C ARG A 11 -13.38 -5.10 -14.88
N LYS A 12 -12.23 -5.74 -14.66
CA LYS A 12 -11.59 -6.66 -15.62
C LYS A 12 -11.99 -8.11 -15.42
N LEU A 13 -12.81 -8.42 -14.40
CA LEU A 13 -13.28 -9.77 -14.15
C LEU A 13 -14.14 -10.29 -15.30
N LYS A 14 -13.96 -11.57 -15.63
CA LYS A 14 -14.65 -12.24 -16.73
C LYS A 14 -15.51 -13.38 -16.22
N LYS A 15 -16.46 -13.80 -17.04
CA LYS A 15 -17.22 -15.03 -16.80
C LYS A 15 -16.24 -16.21 -16.76
N GLY A 16 -16.27 -16.98 -15.67
CA GLY A 16 -15.35 -18.09 -15.43
C GLY A 16 -14.24 -17.78 -14.40
N ASP A 17 -14.08 -16.52 -14.00
CA ASP A 17 -13.24 -16.19 -12.84
C ASP A 17 -13.86 -16.77 -11.56
N GLU A 18 -13.02 -17.34 -10.70
CA GLU A 18 -13.44 -18.04 -9.49
C GLU A 18 -12.99 -17.27 -8.25
N PHE A 19 -13.79 -17.31 -7.19
CA PHE A 19 -13.38 -16.74 -5.91
C PHE A 19 -13.79 -17.62 -4.74
N SER A 20 -13.04 -17.52 -3.64
CA SER A 20 -13.32 -18.20 -2.38
C SER A 20 -13.13 -17.23 -1.23
N VAL A 21 -14.03 -17.27 -0.26
CA VAL A 21 -14.05 -16.34 0.87
C VAL A 21 -14.10 -17.15 2.17
N LEU A 22 -13.16 -16.86 3.07
CA LEU A 22 -13.15 -17.37 4.43
C LEU A 22 -13.66 -16.28 5.37
N MET A 23 -14.72 -16.56 6.11
CA MET A 23 -15.29 -15.64 7.10
C MET A 23 -15.43 -16.32 8.45
N SER A 24 -15.12 -15.59 9.52
CA SER A 24 -15.55 -15.92 10.87
C SER A 24 -16.94 -15.36 11.11
N ARG A 25 -17.76 -16.09 11.85
CA ARG A 25 -19.06 -15.63 12.32
C ARG A 25 -19.20 -15.97 13.80
N GLU A 26 -19.29 -14.94 14.62
CA GLU A 26 -19.60 -15.09 16.04
C GLU A 26 -21.13 -15.16 16.22
N MET A 27 -21.57 -16.11 17.03
CA MET A 27 -22.96 -16.27 17.43
C MET A 27 -23.03 -16.15 18.95
N LEU A 28 -23.90 -15.27 19.44
CA LEU A 28 -24.25 -15.16 20.85
C LEU A 28 -25.76 -15.38 20.96
N ASP A 29 -26.19 -16.34 21.78
CA ASP A 29 -27.61 -16.66 22.01
C ASP A 29 -28.46 -16.82 20.74
N GLY A 30 -27.89 -17.48 19.72
CA GLY A 30 -28.54 -17.71 18.44
C GLY A 30 -28.68 -16.48 17.54
N LYS A 31 -28.25 -15.29 17.99
CA LYS A 31 -28.17 -14.06 17.18
C LYS A 31 -26.76 -13.90 16.60
N ARG A 32 -26.71 -13.47 15.32
CA ARG A 32 -25.46 -13.16 14.61
C ARG A 32 -24.98 -11.78 15.02
N GLU A 33 -23.90 -11.72 15.80
CA GLU A 33 -23.32 -10.48 16.31
C GLU A 33 -22.34 -9.86 15.29
N GLN A 34 -21.30 -10.62 14.92
CA GLN A 34 -20.25 -10.11 14.05
C GLN A 34 -19.76 -11.17 13.07
N SER A 35 -19.68 -10.78 11.80
CA SER A 35 -18.97 -11.56 10.77
C SER A 35 -17.71 -10.83 10.35
N GLN A 36 -16.58 -11.51 10.44
CA GLN A 36 -15.27 -10.96 10.06
C GLN A 36 -14.73 -11.70 8.84
N LEU A 37 -14.27 -10.94 7.85
CA LEU A 37 -13.55 -11.51 6.71
C LEU A 37 -12.15 -11.93 7.14
N LEU A 38 -11.84 -13.22 7.05
CA LEU A 38 -10.52 -13.78 7.38
C LEU A 38 -9.63 -13.89 6.14
N GLY A 39 -10.21 -14.22 4.98
CA GLY A 39 -9.42 -14.39 3.78
C GLY A 39 -10.22 -14.41 2.49
N VAL A 40 -9.57 -14.09 1.39
CA VAL A 40 -10.12 -14.16 0.04
C VAL A 40 -9.07 -14.74 -0.89
N ARG A 41 -9.50 -15.65 -1.76
CA ARG A 41 -8.78 -16.06 -2.95
C ARG A 41 -9.60 -15.66 -4.17
N MET A 42 -8.96 -15.09 -5.17
CA MET A 42 -9.56 -14.79 -6.48
C MET A 42 -8.66 -15.36 -7.56
N ARG A 43 -9.22 -16.13 -8.48
CA ARG A 43 -8.55 -16.67 -9.66
C ARG A 43 -9.09 -15.97 -10.89
N SER A 44 -8.23 -15.21 -11.56
CA SER A 44 -8.58 -14.50 -12.80
C SER A 44 -7.42 -14.55 -13.78
N ASP A 45 -7.72 -14.80 -15.06
CA ASP A 45 -6.72 -14.93 -16.14
C ASP A 45 -5.56 -15.91 -15.79
N GLY A 46 -5.89 -17.02 -15.12
CA GLY A 46 -4.91 -18.05 -14.71
C GLY A 46 -4.02 -17.68 -13.52
N LYS A 47 -4.21 -16.52 -12.90
CA LYS A 47 -3.46 -16.06 -11.73
C LYS A 47 -4.33 -16.04 -10.47
N ASP A 48 -3.77 -16.53 -9.37
CA ASP A 48 -4.39 -16.43 -8.05
C ASP A 48 -3.94 -15.15 -7.31
N TYR A 49 -4.91 -14.41 -6.80
CA TYR A 49 -4.76 -13.26 -5.92
C TYR A 49 -5.28 -13.63 -4.54
N TYR A 50 -4.53 -13.29 -3.51
CA TYR A 50 -4.82 -13.64 -2.12
C TYR A 50 -4.90 -12.38 -1.27
N ALA A 51 -5.91 -12.35 -0.41
CA ALA A 51 -6.01 -11.39 0.68
C ALA A 51 -6.27 -12.10 1.99
N ILE A 52 -5.28 -12.16 2.87
CA ILE A 52 -5.34 -12.90 4.14
C ILE A 52 -5.24 -11.90 5.28
N ARG A 53 -6.20 -11.92 6.20
CA ARG A 53 -6.22 -11.05 7.38
C ARG A 53 -5.24 -11.58 8.42
N ALA A 54 -4.30 -10.75 8.87
CA ALA A 54 -3.41 -11.07 9.98
C ALA A 54 -3.96 -10.57 11.32
N ALA A 55 -3.26 -10.91 12.41
CA ALA A 55 -3.65 -10.55 13.77
C ALA A 55 -3.68 -9.03 14.03
N ASP A 56 -2.91 -8.25 13.26
CA ASP A 56 -2.93 -6.78 13.29
C ASP A 56 -4.17 -6.18 12.60
N GLY A 57 -5.06 -7.02 12.08
CA GLY A 57 -6.28 -6.64 11.38
C GLY A 57 -6.08 -6.22 9.92
N LYS A 58 -4.84 -6.18 9.41
CA LYS A 58 -4.53 -5.82 8.02
C LYS A 58 -4.56 -7.05 7.11
N PHE A 59 -4.64 -6.81 5.81
CA PHE A 59 -4.61 -7.87 4.80
C PHE A 59 -3.26 -7.93 4.09
N TYR A 60 -2.80 -9.15 3.84
CA TYR A 60 -1.53 -9.49 3.23
C TYR A 60 -1.73 -10.50 2.08
N ASP A 61 -0.78 -10.57 1.17
CA ASP A 61 -0.72 -11.62 0.16
C ASP A 61 -0.17 -12.94 0.74
N ARG A 62 -0.05 -13.97 -0.10
CA ARG A 62 0.49 -15.29 0.27
C ARG A 62 1.95 -15.27 0.76
N ASN A 63 2.69 -14.20 0.49
CA ASN A 63 4.09 -14.04 0.87
C ASN A 63 4.24 -13.14 2.11
N GLY A 64 3.13 -12.67 2.70
CA GLY A 64 3.16 -11.75 3.84
C GLY A 64 3.41 -10.29 3.45
N VAL A 65 3.27 -9.92 2.17
CA VAL A 65 3.38 -8.53 1.71
C VAL A 65 2.03 -7.85 1.85
N GLY A 66 2.00 -6.65 2.45
CA GLY A 66 0.77 -5.90 2.66
C GLY A 66 0.05 -5.57 1.35
N LEU A 67 -1.28 -5.69 1.34
CA LEU A 67 -2.08 -5.45 0.13
C LEU A 67 -2.35 -3.98 -0.18
N ALA A 68 -2.21 -3.10 0.81
CA ALA A 68 -2.12 -1.69 0.52
C ALA A 68 -0.84 -1.46 -0.28
N LYS A 69 -0.91 -0.77 -1.43
CA LYS A 69 0.29 -0.34 -2.16
C LYS A 69 1.22 0.37 -1.17
N GLY A 70 2.25 -0.34 -0.73
CA GLY A 70 3.30 0.24 0.08
C GLY A 70 4.07 1.18 -0.83
N PHE A 71 4.08 2.46 -0.52
CA PHE A 71 4.98 3.36 -1.21
C PHE A 71 6.42 2.98 -0.86
N LEU A 72 7.30 2.94 -1.86
CA LEU A 72 8.73 2.89 -1.62
C LEU A 72 9.12 4.10 -0.77
N ARG A 73 9.88 3.87 0.30
CA ARG A 73 10.36 4.97 1.14
C ARG A 73 11.37 5.86 0.41
N PHE A 74 12.11 5.29 -0.55
CA PHE A 74 13.10 6.00 -1.35
C PHE A 74 12.80 5.81 -2.84
N PRO A 75 12.95 6.86 -3.66
CA PRO A 75 12.71 6.80 -5.11
C PRO A 75 13.89 6.20 -5.89
N THR A 76 14.87 5.59 -5.22
CA THR A 76 16.14 5.13 -5.80
C THR A 76 16.49 3.74 -5.26
N ALA A 77 17.21 2.94 -6.05
CA ALA A 77 17.58 1.58 -5.66
C ALA A 77 18.57 1.53 -4.48
N LYS A 78 19.40 2.56 -4.34
CA LYS A 78 20.32 2.75 -3.21
C LYS A 78 19.79 3.87 -2.33
N GLN A 79 19.98 3.75 -1.03
CA GLN A 79 19.62 4.81 -0.09
C GLN A 79 20.66 5.94 -0.15
N PHE A 80 20.26 7.09 -0.68
CA PHE A 80 21.08 8.31 -0.67
C PHE A 80 20.80 9.17 0.56
N ARG A 81 21.79 9.96 0.96
CA ARG A 81 21.66 10.89 2.10
C ARG A 81 20.65 11.99 1.77
N ILE A 82 19.76 12.27 2.72
CA ILE A 82 18.89 13.46 2.66
C ILE A 82 19.76 14.70 2.89
N SER A 83 19.83 15.57 1.88
CA SER A 83 20.54 16.85 1.99
C SER A 83 19.66 17.93 2.61
N SER A 84 18.35 17.87 2.40
CA SER A 84 17.37 18.83 2.94
C SER A 84 16.03 18.15 3.20
N ASN A 85 15.51 18.30 4.42
CA ASN A 85 14.23 17.72 4.83
C ASN A 85 13.05 18.61 4.45
N PHE A 86 11.84 18.03 4.45
CA PHE A 86 10.60 18.78 4.39
C PHE A 86 10.51 19.78 5.54
N ASN A 87 10.29 21.05 5.23
CA ASN A 87 10.19 22.10 6.23
C ASN A 87 9.25 23.23 5.76
N PRO A 88 8.00 23.28 6.24
CA PRO A 88 7.03 24.29 5.83
C PRO A 88 7.37 25.70 6.36
N ARG A 89 8.29 25.81 7.31
CA ARG A 89 8.71 27.08 7.93
C ARG A 89 10.18 27.41 7.64
N ARG A 90 10.77 26.81 6.59
CA ARG A 90 12.16 27.10 6.21
C ARG A 90 12.33 28.60 5.99
N LEU A 91 13.31 29.20 6.65
CA LEU A 91 13.64 30.62 6.47
C LEU A 91 14.63 30.77 5.32
N ASN A 92 14.41 31.76 4.47
CA ASN A 92 15.42 32.17 3.51
C ASN A 92 16.49 32.99 4.25
N PRO A 93 17.77 32.56 4.24
CA PRO A 93 18.82 33.22 5.03
C PRO A 93 19.16 34.62 4.53
N VAL A 94 18.83 34.96 3.27
CA VAL A 94 19.10 36.28 2.69
C VAL A 94 17.97 37.26 2.98
N THR A 95 16.71 36.83 2.82
CA THR A 95 15.56 37.73 2.95
C THR A 95 14.88 37.68 4.32
N GLY A 96 15.22 36.69 5.16
CA GLY A 96 14.60 36.46 6.47
C GLY A 96 13.13 36.00 6.40
N ARG A 97 12.56 35.86 5.20
CA ARG A 97 11.15 35.47 5.02
C ARG A 97 11.01 33.95 4.99
N VAL A 98 9.85 33.45 5.40
CA VAL A 98 9.51 32.04 5.29
C VAL A 98 9.36 31.66 3.81
N ALA A 99 10.17 30.70 3.37
CA ALA A 99 10.20 30.10 2.05
C ALA A 99 10.10 28.57 2.18
N PRO A 100 8.86 28.02 2.26
CA PRO A 100 8.60 26.61 2.58
C PRO A 100 9.34 25.64 1.66
N HIS A 101 9.98 24.63 2.24
CA HIS A 101 10.50 23.48 1.51
C HIS A 101 9.48 22.34 1.56
N ARG A 102 8.74 22.16 0.46
CA ARG A 102 7.62 21.21 0.36
C ARG A 102 8.02 19.83 -0.19
N GLY A 103 9.31 19.50 -0.12
CA GLY A 103 9.86 18.24 -0.60
C GLY A 103 10.99 17.74 0.30
N VAL A 104 11.63 16.66 -0.13
CA VAL A 104 12.85 16.11 0.49
C VAL A 104 13.90 16.01 -0.60
N ASP A 105 15.07 16.59 -0.37
CA ASP A 105 16.17 16.57 -1.32
C ASP A 105 17.13 15.44 -0.95
N PHE A 106 17.54 14.67 -1.95
CA PHE A 106 18.53 13.60 -1.83
C PHE A 106 19.80 14.01 -2.58
N ALA A 107 20.97 13.92 -1.92
CA ALA A 107 22.25 14.15 -2.57
C ALA A 107 22.68 12.89 -3.34
N MET A 108 22.65 12.95 -4.67
CA MET A 108 23.01 11.84 -5.55
C MET A 108 23.81 12.31 -6.78
N PRO A 109 24.70 11.46 -7.35
CA PRO A 109 25.42 11.77 -8.59
C PRO A 109 24.49 12.00 -9.78
N GLN A 110 24.93 12.81 -10.74
CA GLN A 110 24.22 12.97 -12.01
C GLN A 110 24.09 11.61 -12.72
N GLY A 111 22.94 11.39 -13.38
CA GLY A 111 22.63 10.12 -14.05
C GLY A 111 22.06 9.02 -13.14
N THR A 112 21.89 9.28 -11.83
CA THR A 112 21.22 8.32 -10.92
C THR A 112 19.76 8.13 -11.34
N ALA A 113 19.37 6.88 -11.61
CA ALA A 113 17.99 6.56 -12.00
C ALA A 113 16.99 6.78 -10.85
N VAL A 114 15.92 7.51 -11.14
CA VAL A 114 14.81 7.80 -10.21
C VAL A 114 13.59 6.99 -10.64
N ARG A 115 12.93 6.36 -9.66
CA ARG A 115 11.74 5.54 -9.82
C ARG A 115 10.57 6.17 -9.08
N SER A 116 9.36 5.90 -9.55
CA SER A 116 8.16 6.27 -8.81
C SER A 116 8.10 5.51 -7.49
N VAL A 117 7.74 6.20 -6.40
CA VAL A 117 7.57 5.57 -5.09
C VAL A 117 6.25 4.82 -4.96
N GLY A 118 5.32 5.04 -5.87
CA GLY A 118 4.07 4.28 -5.96
C GLY A 118 3.69 4.09 -7.42
N GLU A 119 2.81 3.15 -7.67
CA GLU A 119 2.14 3.01 -8.97
C GLU A 119 0.83 3.78 -9.00
#